data_AF-F9X3U9-F1
#
_entry.id   AF-F9X3U9-F1
#
_cell.length_a   1.000
_cell.length_b   1.000
_cell.length_c   1.000
_cell.angle_alpha   90.00
_cell.angle_beta   90.00
_cell.angle_gamma   90.00
#
_symmetry.space_group_name_H-M   'P 1'
#
loop_
_entity.id
_entity.type
_entity.pdbx_description
1 polymer ?
#
loop_
_entity_poly.entity_id
_entity_poly.type
_entity_poly.pdbx_seq_one_letter_code
_entity_poly.pdbx_strand_id
1 'polypeptide(L)'
;TKRSREESISEADMPRVGSPLDQSEAPPQVHTPKYTQLEPQSKEAITIRCTLPPHKPTSFTTYRDYETHYSKLHTNRCSECQKNFPSDHFLELHLAENHDPIVATRRDRGDKTYACFVEGCDKLCRDWKKRSFHLIDKHLFPKNYDFLIVNNGIDGRRSMLRP
;
A
#
# COMPACT_ATOMS: atom_id res chain seq x y z
N THR A 1 -14.72 -40.45 36.43
CA THR A 1 -15.02 -41.57 35.50
C THR A 1 -14.07 -41.43 34.33
N LYS A 2 -12.85 -41.99 34.39
CA LYS A 2 -12.41 -43.34 33.96
C LYS A 2 -12.47 -43.57 32.43
N ARG A 3 -11.26 -43.75 31.85
CA ARG A 3 -10.84 -44.74 30.81
C ARG A 3 -11.23 -44.45 29.34
N SER A 4 -10.44 -44.71 28.28
CA SER A 4 -9.14 -45.37 27.98
C SER A 4 -8.68 -44.91 26.55
N ARG A 5 -7.40 -44.80 26.13
CA ARG A 5 -6.36 -45.81 25.70
C ARG A 5 -6.92 -46.86 24.69
N GLU A 6 -6.32 -47.30 23.57
CA GLU A 6 -4.92 -47.57 23.11
C GLU A 6 -4.86 -47.60 21.53
N GLU A 7 -3.73 -47.35 20.83
CA GLU A 7 -2.73 -48.30 20.22
C GLU A 7 -3.29 -49.31 19.18
N SER A 8 -2.63 -49.84 18.14
CA SER A 8 -1.33 -49.73 17.43
C SER A 8 -1.35 -50.79 16.28
N ILE A 9 -0.20 -51.00 15.60
CA ILE A 9 0.28 -52.26 14.94
C ILE A 9 -0.13 -52.39 13.44
N SER A 10 0.79 -52.24 12.46
CA SER A 10 1.85 -53.17 11.97
C SER A 10 1.26 -54.45 11.34
N GLU A 11 1.81 -55.18 10.36
CA GLU A 11 3.14 -55.35 9.77
C GLU A 11 2.99 -56.34 8.58
N ALA A 12 4.13 -56.71 7.98
CA ALA A 12 4.47 -58.01 7.38
C ALA A 12 4.58 -58.06 5.85
N ASP A 13 5.52 -58.80 5.24
CA ASP A 13 6.81 -59.36 5.64
C ASP A 13 7.46 -59.90 4.33
N MET A 14 8.76 -60.11 4.38
CA MET A 14 9.81 -60.58 3.47
C MET A 14 9.56 -61.96 2.79
N PRO A 15 10.56 -62.69 2.23
CA PRO A 15 11.55 -62.43 1.16
C PRO A 15 11.63 -63.59 0.13
N ARG A 16 12.47 -63.50 -0.93
CA ARG A 16 13.36 -64.62 -1.32
C ARG A 16 14.45 -64.25 -2.33
N VAL A 17 15.58 -64.95 -2.15
CA VAL A 17 16.94 -64.79 -2.66
C VAL A 17 17.14 -65.38 -4.07
N GLY A 18 18.10 -64.83 -4.83
CA GLY A 18 18.75 -65.50 -5.96
C GLY A 18 19.71 -64.63 -6.77
N SER A 19 20.99 -64.57 -6.40
CA SER A 19 22.14 -64.17 -7.25
C SER A 19 22.51 -65.34 -8.20
N PRO A 20 23.24 -65.18 -9.35
CA PRO A 20 24.52 -64.46 -9.43
C PRO A 20 24.89 -63.70 -10.73
N LEU A 21 25.79 -62.72 -10.52
CA LEU A 21 26.94 -62.29 -11.35
C LEU A 21 26.80 -62.24 -12.88
N ASP A 22 26.87 -61.04 -13.44
CA ASP A 22 27.76 -60.79 -14.57
C ASP A 22 28.31 -59.36 -14.55
N GLN A 23 29.60 -59.25 -14.86
CA GLN A 23 30.40 -58.03 -14.78
C GLN A 23 30.32 -57.29 -16.10
N SER A 24 30.02 -55.99 -16.06
CA SER A 24 30.44 -55.06 -17.11
C SER A 24 30.51 -53.64 -16.54
N GLU A 25 31.74 -53.20 -16.33
CA GLU A 25 32.11 -51.83 -16.01
C GLU A 25 31.63 -50.86 -17.11
N ALA A 26 30.94 -49.79 -16.71
CA ALA A 26 30.75 -48.61 -17.54
C ALA A 26 31.03 -47.34 -16.69
N PRO A 27 31.63 -46.28 -17.26
CA PRO A 27 32.18 -45.16 -16.50
C PRO A 27 31.09 -44.29 -15.85
N PRO A 28 31.41 -43.52 -14.79
CA PRO A 28 30.41 -42.72 -14.09
C PRO A 28 29.90 -41.61 -15.01
N GLN A 29 28.60 -41.60 -15.28
CA GLN A 29 27.95 -40.46 -15.91
C GLN A 29 27.95 -39.28 -14.92
N VAL A 30 28.95 -38.42 -15.08
CA VAL A 30 28.97 -37.10 -14.45
C VAL A 30 27.82 -36.32 -15.06
N HIS A 31 26.74 -36.17 -14.30
CA HIS A 31 25.67 -35.22 -14.62
C HIS A 31 26.27 -33.82 -14.57
N THR A 32 26.65 -33.29 -15.74
CA THR A 32 26.95 -31.87 -15.86
C THR A 32 25.62 -31.12 -15.82
N PRO A 33 25.40 -30.23 -14.84
CA PRO A 33 24.24 -29.36 -14.90
C PRO A 33 24.38 -28.50 -16.15
N LYS A 34 23.38 -28.56 -17.04
CA LYS A 34 23.23 -27.63 -18.15
C LYS A 34 22.84 -26.27 -17.56
N TYR A 35 23.80 -25.56 -16.98
CA TYR A 35 23.62 -24.15 -16.69
C TYR A 35 23.64 -23.39 -18.01
N THR A 36 22.50 -22.80 -18.35
CA THR A 36 22.42 -21.78 -19.38
C THR A 36 23.16 -20.55 -18.86
N GLN A 37 24.38 -20.33 -19.37
CA GLN A 37 25.09 -19.08 -19.15
C GLN A 37 24.38 -17.99 -19.96
N LEU A 38 23.60 -17.15 -19.29
CA LEU A 38 23.09 -15.93 -19.89
C LEU A 38 24.32 -15.08 -20.26
N GLU A 39 24.47 -14.78 -21.55
CA GLU A 39 25.45 -13.80 -22.01
C GLU A 39 25.25 -12.50 -21.22
N PRO A 40 26.31 -11.72 -20.97
CA PRO A 40 26.16 -10.40 -20.38
C PRO A 40 25.41 -9.56 -21.41
N GLN A 41 24.07 -9.55 -21.31
CA GLN A 41 23.23 -8.57 -21.98
C GLN A 41 23.87 -7.23 -21.66
N SER A 42 24.15 -6.46 -22.71
CA SER A 42 24.48 -5.05 -22.60
C SER A 42 23.62 -4.48 -21.48
N LYS A 43 24.23 -3.76 -20.53
CA LYS A 43 23.49 -3.06 -19.47
C LYS A 43 22.66 -1.96 -20.14
N GLU A 44 21.63 -2.35 -20.87
CA GLU A 44 20.55 -1.50 -21.34
C GLU A 44 19.99 -0.89 -20.07
N ALA A 45 20.16 0.42 -19.93
CA ALA A 45 19.65 1.13 -18.77
C ALA A 45 18.12 0.96 -18.75
N ILE A 46 17.62 0.13 -17.84
CA ILE A 46 16.18 -0.11 -17.67
C ILE A 46 15.54 1.25 -17.36
N THR A 47 14.80 1.76 -18.34
CA THR A 47 14.11 3.05 -18.21
C THR A 47 12.70 2.80 -17.70
N ILE A 48 12.35 3.38 -16.56
CA ILE A 48 11.03 3.25 -15.95
C ILE A 48 10.16 4.39 -16.47
N ARG A 49 8.91 4.10 -16.89
CA ARG A 49 8.01 5.10 -17.46
C ARG A 49 6.69 5.17 -16.68
N CYS A 50 6.28 6.38 -16.31
CA CYS A 50 4.94 6.65 -15.81
C CYS A 50 4.05 7.12 -16.96
N THR A 51 2.87 6.49 -17.13
CA THR A 51 1.87 6.83 -18.16
C THR A 51 0.50 7.20 -17.54
N LEU A 52 0.43 7.34 -16.22
CA LEU A 52 -0.82 7.65 -15.53
C LEU A 52 -1.20 9.13 -15.68
N PRO A 53 -2.48 9.47 -15.93
CA PRO A 53 -2.97 10.84 -15.78
C PRO A 53 -2.62 11.37 -14.37
N PRO A 54 -2.36 12.67 -14.18
CA PRO A 54 -2.75 13.82 -15.01
C PRO A 54 -1.65 14.38 -15.92
N HIS A 55 -0.45 13.80 -15.96
CA HIS A 55 0.68 14.34 -16.73
C HIS A 55 0.96 13.53 -18.00
N LYS A 56 1.72 14.12 -18.93
CA LYS A 56 2.22 13.40 -20.10
C LYS A 56 3.21 12.32 -19.65
N PRO A 57 3.40 11.24 -20.42
CA PRO A 57 4.29 10.16 -20.01
C PRO A 57 5.71 10.65 -19.68
N THR A 58 6.21 10.31 -18.50
CA THR A 58 7.54 10.70 -17.99
C THR A 58 8.41 9.47 -17.80
N SER A 59 9.69 9.58 -18.15
CA SER A 59 10.69 8.51 -18.01
C SER A 59 11.70 8.83 -16.92
N PHE A 60 12.13 7.80 -16.19
CA PHE A 60 13.05 7.86 -15.08
C PHE A 60 14.16 6.83 -15.27
N THR A 61 15.38 7.19 -14.90
CA THR A 61 16.57 6.33 -14.97
C THR A 61 16.77 5.53 -13.69
N THR A 62 16.22 5.99 -12.57
CA THR A 62 16.31 5.31 -11.28
C THR A 62 14.93 5.01 -10.72
N TYR A 63 14.83 3.89 -9.99
CA TYR A 63 13.60 3.52 -9.29
C TYR A 63 13.18 4.57 -8.25
N ARG A 64 14.15 5.14 -7.53
CA ARG A 64 13.89 6.15 -6.49
C ARG A 64 13.23 7.43 -7.03
N ASP A 65 13.63 7.86 -8.23
CA ASP A 65 13.03 9.04 -8.86
C ASP A 65 11.58 8.75 -9.29
N TYR A 66 11.32 7.55 -9.81
CA TYR A 66 9.97 7.10 -10.14
C TYR A 66 9.08 6.97 -8.90
N GLU A 67 9.58 6.39 -7.81
CA GLU A 67 8.84 6.28 -6.54
C GLU A 67 8.50 7.65 -5.97
N THR A 68 9.48 8.55 -5.91
CA THR A 68 9.27 9.93 -5.45
C THR A 68 8.25 10.66 -6.32
N HIS A 69 8.28 10.43 -7.64
CA HIS A 69 7.30 10.96 -8.57
C HIS A 69 5.90 10.40 -8.30
N TYR A 70 5.79 9.08 -8.12
CA TYR A 70 4.51 8.41 -7.88
C TYR A 70 3.88 8.86 -6.57
N SER A 71 4.65 8.90 -5.49
CA SER A 71 4.19 9.41 -4.19
C SER A 71 3.73 10.86 -4.24
N LYS A 72 4.31 11.69 -5.12
CA LYS A 72 3.96 13.11 -5.21
C LYS A 72 2.79 13.41 -6.13
N LEU A 73 2.57 12.59 -7.16
CA LEU A 73 1.60 12.91 -8.22
C LEU A 73 0.43 11.95 -8.29
N HIS A 74 0.57 10.74 -7.76
CA HIS A 74 -0.44 9.68 -7.90
C HIS A 74 -0.98 9.18 -6.57
N THR A 75 -0.19 9.19 -5.50
CA THR A 75 -0.65 8.82 -4.16
C THR A 75 -1.60 9.88 -3.59
N ASN A 76 -2.68 9.45 -2.93
CA ASN A 76 -3.69 10.30 -2.27
C ASN A 76 -4.36 11.35 -3.17
N ARG A 77 -4.49 11.07 -4.46
CA ARG A 77 -5.10 11.98 -5.44
C ARG A 77 -6.60 11.73 -5.57
N CYS A 78 -7.42 12.77 -5.43
CA CYS A 78 -8.84 12.68 -5.70
C CYS A 78 -9.11 12.46 -7.20
N SER A 79 -9.89 11.45 -7.54
CA SER A 79 -10.26 11.12 -8.93
C SER A 79 -11.18 12.17 -9.56
N GLU A 80 -12.05 12.81 -8.77
CA GLU A 80 -13.04 13.78 -9.26
C GLU A 80 -12.45 15.17 -9.48
N CYS A 81 -11.80 15.76 -8.48
CA CYS A 81 -11.28 17.12 -8.56
C CYS A 81 -9.78 17.22 -8.78
N GLN A 82 -9.07 16.08 -8.86
CA GLN A 82 -7.65 16.03 -9.20
C GLN A 82 -6.76 16.79 -8.20
N LYS A 83 -7.20 16.94 -6.95
CA LYS A 83 -6.39 17.50 -5.86
C LYS A 83 -5.58 16.42 -5.16
N ASN A 84 -4.36 16.74 -4.73
CA ASN A 84 -3.53 15.83 -3.94
C ASN A 84 -3.64 16.08 -2.42
N PHE A 85 -3.55 15.03 -1.61
CA PHE A 85 -3.68 15.06 -0.16
C PHE A 85 -2.48 14.42 0.56
N PRO A 86 -2.17 14.82 1.81
CA PRO A 86 -0.99 14.34 2.51
C PRO A 86 -1.07 12.88 2.97
N SER A 87 -2.27 12.34 3.19
CA SER A 87 -2.50 10.93 3.56
C SER A 87 -3.86 10.46 3.03
N ASP A 88 -4.07 9.14 3.07
CA ASP A 88 -5.35 8.51 2.73
C ASP A 88 -6.49 9.06 3.58
N HIS A 89 -6.27 9.24 4.90
CA HIS A 89 -7.28 9.84 5.79
C HIS A 89 -7.73 11.24 5.32
N PHE A 90 -6.80 12.09 4.88
CA PHE A 90 -7.18 13.40 4.33
C PHE A 90 -7.93 13.30 3.00
N LEU A 91 -7.63 12.30 2.17
CA LEU A 91 -8.39 12.03 0.96
C LEU A 91 -9.81 11.55 1.30
N GLU A 92 -9.98 10.65 2.27
CA GLU A 92 -11.29 10.18 2.72
C GLU A 92 -12.14 11.33 3.29
N LEU A 93 -11.55 12.17 4.15
CA LEU A 93 -12.20 13.38 4.65
C LEU A 93 -12.63 14.30 3.50
N HIS A 94 -11.77 14.45 2.49
CA HIS A 94 -12.07 15.26 1.32
C HIS A 94 -13.26 14.72 0.53
N LEU A 95 -13.26 13.42 0.24
CA LEU A 95 -14.35 12.76 -0.47
C LEU A 95 -15.66 12.90 0.29
N ALA A 96 -15.66 12.60 1.59
CA ALA A 96 -16.85 12.73 2.44
C ALA A 96 -17.38 14.18 2.50
N GLU A 97 -16.49 15.18 2.59
CA GLU A 97 -16.92 16.58 2.77
C GLU A 97 -17.24 17.33 1.48
N ASN A 98 -16.65 16.93 0.35
CA ASN A 98 -16.74 17.68 -0.91
C ASN A 98 -17.42 16.92 -2.04
N HIS A 99 -17.43 15.58 -1.99
CA HIS A 99 -17.90 14.74 -3.09
C HIS A 99 -19.06 13.80 -2.69
N ASP A 100 -19.31 13.57 -1.40
CA ASP A 100 -20.42 12.73 -0.95
C ASP A 100 -21.74 13.54 -0.80
N PRO A 101 -22.73 13.34 -1.69
CA PRO A 101 -24.01 14.05 -1.63
C PRO A 101 -24.89 13.64 -0.42
N ILE A 102 -24.69 12.43 0.12
CA ILE A 102 -25.41 11.97 1.31
C ILE A 102 -24.91 12.72 2.53
N VAL A 103 -23.58 12.90 2.65
CA VAL A 103 -22.98 13.70 3.71
C VAL A 103 -23.40 15.17 3.59
N ALA A 104 -23.45 15.71 2.37
CA ALA A 104 -23.96 17.06 2.12
C ALA A 104 -25.42 17.22 2.63
N THR A 105 -26.30 16.26 2.30
CA THR A 105 -27.70 16.27 2.75
C THR A 105 -27.82 16.18 4.28
N ARG A 106 -27.01 15.32 4.93
CA ARG A 106 -26.96 15.22 6.40
C ARG A 106 -26.52 16.53 7.04
N ARG A 107 -25.54 17.21 6.44
CA ARG A 107 -25.06 18.51 6.89
C ARG A 107 -26.15 19.57 6.78
N ASP A 108 -26.93 19.59 5.71
CA ASP A 108 -28.04 20.53 5.52
C ASP A 108 -29.15 20.33 6.57
N ARG A 109 -29.35 19.08 7.03
CA ARG A 109 -30.21 18.76 8.18
C ARG A 109 -29.64 19.19 9.53
N GLY A 110 -28.37 19.60 9.58
CA GLY A 110 -27.68 20.04 10.78
C GLY A 110 -26.91 18.95 11.53
N ASP A 111 -26.73 17.78 10.93
CA ASP A 111 -25.92 16.70 11.51
C ASP A 111 -24.43 17.09 11.55
N LYS A 112 -23.68 16.47 12.46
CA LYS A 112 -22.23 16.66 12.57
C LYS A 112 -21.53 15.75 11.56
N THR A 113 -20.96 16.33 10.52
CA THR A 113 -20.32 15.57 9.43
C THR A 113 -18.81 15.78 9.32
N TYR A 114 -18.25 16.79 10.00
CA TYR A 114 -16.83 17.11 9.91
C TYR A 114 -16.01 16.26 10.87
N ALA A 115 -15.37 15.21 10.36
CA ALA A 115 -14.49 14.36 11.16
C ALA A 115 -13.14 15.02 11.45
N CYS A 116 -12.49 14.55 12.53
CA CYS A 116 -11.19 15.04 12.99
C CYS A 116 -10.07 14.64 12.02
N PHE A 117 -8.99 15.43 11.98
CA PHE A 117 -7.81 15.12 11.16
C PHE A 117 -6.91 14.04 11.75
N VAL A 118 -7.07 13.73 13.04
CA VAL A 118 -6.23 12.74 13.72
C VAL A 118 -6.89 11.38 13.61
N GLU A 119 -6.18 10.42 13.02
CA GLU A 119 -6.57 9.01 12.98
C GLU A 119 -6.75 8.47 14.41
N GLY A 120 -7.86 7.78 14.67
CA GLY A 120 -8.24 7.32 16.02
C GLY A 120 -9.00 8.36 16.86
N CYS A 121 -9.29 9.56 16.33
CA CYS A 121 -10.19 10.52 16.98
C CYS A 121 -11.59 10.49 16.36
N ASP A 122 -12.56 9.93 17.09
CA ASP A 122 -13.95 9.78 16.63
C ASP A 122 -14.79 11.07 16.71
N LYS A 123 -14.15 12.23 16.88
CA LYS A 123 -14.86 13.50 17.06
C LYS A 123 -15.44 14.00 15.74
N LEU A 124 -16.77 14.04 15.67
CA LEU A 124 -17.51 14.74 14.62
C LEU A 124 -17.88 16.17 15.05
N CYS A 125 -17.63 17.13 14.17
CA CYS A 125 -17.89 18.55 14.34
C CYS A 125 -19.03 19.02 13.43
N ARG A 126 -19.71 20.11 13.84
CA ARG A 126 -20.82 20.69 13.07
C ARG A 126 -20.35 21.52 11.89
N ASP A 127 -19.22 22.21 12.04
CA ASP A 127 -18.61 23.01 10.99
C ASP A 127 -17.07 22.87 11.03
N TRP A 128 -16.43 23.31 9.95
CA TRP A 128 -14.97 23.30 9.85
C TRP A 128 -14.30 24.16 10.93
N LYS A 129 -14.95 25.26 11.37
CA LYS A 129 -14.41 26.15 12.42
C LYS A 129 -14.32 25.44 13.76
N LYS A 130 -15.37 24.73 14.18
CA LYS A 130 -15.38 23.92 15.41
C LYS A 130 -14.36 22.79 15.33
N ARG A 131 -14.17 22.19 14.15
CA ARG A 131 -13.08 21.23 13.93
C ARG A 131 -11.72 21.88 14.15
N SER A 132 -11.46 23.06 13.58
CA SER A 132 -10.19 23.78 13.81
C SER A 132 -9.95 24.05 15.29
N PHE A 133 -10.97 24.53 16.02
CA PHE A 133 -10.86 24.72 17.47
C PHE A 133 -10.57 23.42 18.21
N HIS A 134 -11.24 22.33 17.85
CA HIS A 134 -10.99 21.01 18.44
C HIS A 134 -9.54 20.54 18.21
N LEU A 135 -9.01 20.71 16.99
CA LEU A 135 -7.64 20.37 16.66
C LEU A 135 -6.62 21.20 17.44
N ILE A 136 -6.89 22.49 17.64
CA ILE A 136 -6.02 23.36 18.46
C ILE A 136 -6.10 22.98 19.94
N ASP A 137 -7.30 22.77 20.49
CA ASP A 137 -7.49 22.53 21.93
C ASP A 137 -7.09 21.12 22.37
N LYS A 138 -7.48 20.09 21.60
CA LYS A 138 -7.28 18.67 21.97
C LYS A 138 -6.05 18.05 21.35
N HIS A 139 -5.67 18.47 20.14
CA HIS A 139 -4.53 17.92 19.41
C HIS A 139 -3.36 18.89 19.31
N LEU A 140 -3.46 20.09 19.92
CA LEU A 140 -2.42 21.10 19.98
C LEU A 140 -1.88 21.52 18.60
N PHE A 141 -2.74 21.49 17.58
CA PHE A 141 -2.37 21.97 16.25
C PHE A 141 -2.00 23.45 16.32
N PRO A 142 -0.94 23.87 15.59
CA PRO A 142 -0.55 25.27 15.59
C PRO A 142 -1.63 26.11 14.93
N LYS A 143 -1.82 27.35 15.40
CA LYS A 143 -2.90 28.24 14.93
C LYS A 143 -2.75 28.62 13.45
N ASN A 144 -1.54 28.57 12.92
CA ASN A 144 -1.25 28.80 11.50
C ASN A 144 -1.32 27.52 10.66
N TYR A 145 -1.81 26.40 11.19
CA TYR A 145 -2.08 25.22 10.38
C TYR A 145 -3.16 25.51 9.32
N ASP A 146 -3.01 24.96 8.12
CA ASP A 146 -4.04 25.07 7.10
C ASP A 146 -5.20 24.11 7.35
N PHE A 147 -6.18 24.55 8.12
CA PHE A 147 -7.39 23.76 8.38
C PHE A 147 -8.32 23.59 7.17
N LEU A 148 -8.02 24.25 6.03
CA LEU A 148 -8.74 24.09 4.77
C LEU A 148 -8.05 23.10 3.82
N ILE A 149 -7.02 22.39 4.28
CA ILE A 149 -6.30 21.37 3.51
C ILE A 149 -7.24 20.31 2.92
N VAL A 150 -8.31 19.93 3.63
CA VAL A 150 -9.34 19.00 3.14
C VAL A 150 -10.08 19.53 1.92
N ASN A 151 -10.19 20.86 1.75
CA ASN A 151 -10.87 21.44 0.60
C ASN A 151 -9.90 21.74 -0.55
N ASN A 152 -8.68 22.14 -0.23
CA ASN A 152 -7.74 22.69 -1.20
C ASN A 152 -6.66 21.70 -1.66
N GLY A 153 -6.43 20.62 -0.91
CA GLY A 153 -5.29 19.73 -1.13
C GLY A 153 -3.95 20.41 -0.84
N ILE A 154 -2.84 19.74 -1.16
CA ILE A 154 -1.47 20.22 -0.95
C ILE A 154 -0.75 20.61 -2.25
N ASP A 155 -1.47 20.68 -3.37
CA ASP A 155 -0.88 20.95 -4.68
C ASP A 155 -0.10 22.27 -4.68
N GLY A 156 1.17 22.19 -5.11
CA GLY A 156 2.07 23.34 -5.17
C GLY A 156 2.60 23.84 -3.81
N ARG A 157 2.24 23.20 -2.69
CA ARG A 157 2.67 23.62 -1.34
C ARG A 157 3.70 22.67 -0.75
N ARG A 158 4.73 23.25 -0.14
CA ARG A 158 5.80 22.52 0.56
C ARG A 158 5.57 22.42 2.07
N SER A 159 4.52 23.07 2.58
CA SER A 159 4.18 23.14 4.01
C SER A 159 2.67 23.06 4.20
N MET A 160 2.24 22.39 5.28
CA MET A 160 0.85 22.40 5.76
C MET A 160 0.53 23.62 6.64
N LEU A 161 1.52 24.47 6.90
CA LEU A 161 1.35 25.72 7.63
C LEU A 161 1.15 26.88 6.65
N ARG A 162 0.29 27.82 7.01
CA ARG A 162 0.11 29.08 6.31
C ARG A 162 1.31 30.00 6.63
N PRO A 163 1.79 30.76 5.63
CA PRO A 163 2.87 31.73 5.82
C PRO A 163 2.48 32.85 6.78
#